data_AF-A0A967HAF1-F1
#
_entry.id   AF-A0A967HAF1-F1
#
_cell.length_a   1.000
_cell.length_b   1.000
_cell.length_c   1.000
_cell.angle_alpha   90.00
_cell.angle_beta   90.00
_cell.angle_gamma   90.00
#
_symmetry.space_group_name_H-M   'P 1'
#
loop_
_entity.id
_entity.type
_entity.pdbx_description
1 polymer ?
#
loop_
_entity_poly.entity_id
_entity_poly.type
_entity_poly.pdbx_seq_one_letter_code
_entity_poly.pdbx_strand_id
1 'polypeptide(L)'
;MVEHSVVLVEPGEEIEPDAIPFMHHDEATLANGDGSGPLIQSLLNLSYHDARETLLSEFEKSYLSALVNRADGNMSKAARMAGVDRTTLYRLIEKHDLERNTILKSK
;
A
#
# COMPACT_ATOMS: atom_id res chain seq x y z
N MET A 1 -9.24 9.98 27.79
CA MET A 1 -7.92 9.47 27.38
C MET A 1 -7.17 10.67 26.82
N VAL A 2 -5.96 10.97 27.30
CA VAL A 2 -5.17 12.12 26.85
C VAL A 2 -3.89 11.57 26.24
N GLU A 3 -3.59 11.97 25.01
CA GLU A 3 -2.39 11.59 24.28
C GLU A 3 -1.38 12.74 24.32
N HIS A 4 -0.09 12.41 24.37
CA HIS A 4 0.99 13.39 24.41
C HIS A 4 1.95 13.13 23.24
N SER A 5 2.30 14.18 22.50
CA SER A 5 3.33 14.16 21.47
C SER A 5 4.45 15.14 21.83
N VAL A 6 5.69 14.82 21.44
CA VAL A 6 6.89 15.60 21.75
C VAL A 6 7.65 15.88 20.46
N VAL A 7 7.99 17.15 20.23
CA VAL A 7 8.81 17.60 19.10
C VAL A 7 10.09 18.22 19.65
N LEU A 8 11.23 17.85 19.08
CA LEU A 8 12.52 18.50 19.35
C LEU A 8 12.76 19.54 18.26
N VAL A 9 13.03 20.78 18.66
CA VAL A 9 13.38 21.90 17.76
C VAL A 9 14.60 22.63 18.31
N GLU A 10 15.31 23.35 17.44
CA GLU A 10 16.44 24.18 17.86
C GLU A 10 15.95 25.43 18.62
N PRO A 11 16.74 25.96 19.58
CA PRO A 11 16.34 27.14 20.34
C PRO A 11 16.09 28.37 19.46
N GLY A 12 14.87 28.90 19.50
CA GLY A 12 14.46 30.06 18.71
C GLY A 12 13.81 29.73 17.37
N GLU A 13 13.66 28.44 17.05
CA GLU A 13 12.86 27.98 15.92
C GLU A 13 11.36 28.08 16.24
N GLU A 14 10.60 28.70 15.34
CA GLU A 14 9.15 28.82 15.47
C GLU A 14 8.48 27.50 15.07
N ILE A 15 7.62 26.97 15.92
CA ILE A 15 6.93 25.69 15.67
C ILE A 15 5.68 25.97 14.84
N GLU A 16 5.73 25.59 13.57
CA GLU A 16 4.57 25.63 12.69
C GLU A 16 3.61 24.44 12.96
N PRO A 17 2.30 24.59 12.74
CA PRO A 17 1.31 23.51 12.95
C PRO A 17 1.64 22.19 12.24
N ASP A 18 2.27 22.27 11.06
CA ASP A 18 2.66 21.11 10.25
C ASP A 18 3.90 20.37 10.79
N ALA A 19 4.65 20.97 11.71
CA ALA A 19 5.80 20.34 12.36
C ALA A 19 5.38 19.36 13.48
N ILE A 20 4.09 19.30 13.81
CA ILE A 20 3.55 18.40 14.83
C ILE A 20 3.34 17.02 14.21
N PRO A 21 4.05 15.96 14.69
CA PRO A 21 3.84 14.60 14.21
C PRO A 21 2.59 14.06 14.89
N PHE A 22 1.43 14.43 14.37
CA PHE A 22 0.23 13.67 14.63
C PHE A 22 0.46 12.30 14.01
N MET A 23 0.45 11.26 14.85
CA MET A 23 0.35 9.91 14.32
C MET A 23 -0.95 9.85 13.54
N HIS A 24 -0.84 9.87 12.21
CA HIS A 24 -1.94 9.50 11.33
C HIS A 24 -2.32 8.07 11.72
N HIS A 25 -3.27 7.95 12.63
CA HIS A 25 -4.04 6.74 12.80
C HIS A 25 -4.58 6.45 11.40
N ASP A 26 -4.10 5.38 10.78
CA ASP A 26 -4.45 4.98 9.43
C ASP A 26 -5.97 4.96 9.25
N GLU A 27 -6.57 6.07 8.79
CA GLU A 27 -7.93 6.13 8.26
C GLU A 27 -8.18 7.52 7.63
N ALA A 28 -8.10 7.54 6.29
CA ALA A 28 -8.76 8.50 5.40
C ALA A 28 -8.37 9.98 5.49
N THR A 29 -7.18 10.35 5.00
CA THR A 29 -6.96 11.73 4.48
C THR A 29 -7.56 11.86 3.07
N LEU A 30 -8.89 11.89 3.00
CA LEU A 30 -9.61 12.57 1.93
C LEU A 30 -9.81 14.04 2.34
N ALA A 31 -8.80 14.90 2.13
CA ALA A 31 -9.01 16.35 2.13
C ALA A 31 -7.82 17.12 1.52
N ASN A 32 -7.97 17.54 0.27
CA ASN A 32 -7.45 18.78 -0.30
C ASN A 32 -5.92 19.00 -0.33
N GLY A 33 -5.19 18.03 -0.85
CA GLY A 33 -4.14 18.26 -1.85
C GLY A 33 -4.59 17.54 -3.13
N ASP A 34 -3.85 17.59 -4.22
CA ASP A 34 -3.94 16.49 -5.18
C ASP A 34 -3.68 15.16 -4.45
N GLY A 35 -4.76 14.53 -3.96
CA GLY A 35 -4.76 13.32 -3.11
C GLY A 35 -4.17 12.07 -3.77
N SER A 36 -3.53 12.27 -4.91
CA SER A 36 -2.49 11.47 -5.49
C SER A 36 -1.38 11.23 -4.45
N GLY A 37 -1.42 10.09 -3.76
CA GLY A 37 -0.31 9.67 -2.90
C GLY A 37 1.04 9.67 -3.65
N PRO A 38 2.18 9.56 -2.94
CA PRO A 38 3.53 9.69 -3.53
C PRO A 38 3.77 8.82 -4.79
N LEU A 39 3.09 7.67 -4.88
CA LEU A 39 3.08 6.83 -6.06
C LEU A 39 2.43 7.51 -7.28
N ILE A 40 1.24 8.09 -7.13
CA ILE A 40 0.55 8.74 -8.25
C ILE A 40 1.37 9.93 -8.78
N GLN A 41 2.01 10.70 -7.90
CA GLN A 41 2.85 11.83 -8.31
C GLN A 41 4.09 11.39 -9.11
N SER A 42 4.70 10.25 -8.78
CA SER A 42 5.82 9.74 -9.57
C SER A 42 5.37 9.24 -10.95
N LEU A 43 4.17 8.66 -11.05
CA LEU A 43 3.60 8.16 -12.31
C LEU A 43 3.26 9.28 -13.30
N LEU A 44 2.93 10.48 -12.84
CA LEU A 44 2.60 11.62 -13.72
C LEU A 44 3.77 12.07 -14.60
N ASN A 45 5.01 11.71 -14.23
CA ASN A 45 6.21 12.02 -15.01
C ASN A 45 6.55 10.95 -16.06
N LEU A 46 5.80 9.85 -16.11
CA LEU A 46 6.03 8.74 -17.04
C LEU A 46 5.14 8.85 -18.29
N SER A 47 5.45 8.06 -19.33
CA SER A 47 4.52 7.87 -20.44
C SER A 47 3.24 7.18 -19.94
N TYR A 48 2.11 7.38 -20.63
CA TYR A 48 0.84 6.75 -20.24
C TYR A 48 0.95 5.22 -20.09
N HIS A 49 1.70 4.57 -21.00
CA HIS A 49 1.86 3.12 -20.96
C HIS A 49 2.68 2.67 -19.75
N ASP A 50 3.79 3.34 -19.46
CA ASP A 50 4.66 3.02 -18.32
C ASP A 50 3.96 3.33 -16.99
N ALA A 51 3.25 4.46 -16.91
CA ALA A 51 2.46 4.85 -15.76
C ALA A 51 1.38 3.81 -15.45
N ARG A 52 0.64 3.39 -16.48
CA ARG A 52 -0.42 2.38 -16.35
C ARG A 52 0.14 1.02 -15.92
N GLU A 53 1.25 0.59 -16.52
CA GLU A 53 1.88 -0.69 -16.18
C GLU A 53 2.38 -0.70 -14.74
N THR A 54 3.05 0.37 -14.31
CA THR A 54 3.56 0.52 -12.94
C THR A 54 2.42 0.53 -11.93
N LEU A 55 1.37 1.32 -12.16
CA LEU A 55 0.20 1.38 -11.30
C LEU A 55 -0.48 0.00 -11.18
N LEU A 56 -0.67 -0.68 -12.31
CA LEU A 56 -1.31 -1.98 -12.35
C LEU A 56 -0.47 -3.02 -11.58
N SER A 57 0.85 -3.01 -11.75
CA SER A 57 1.75 -3.92 -11.04
C SER A 57 1.69 -3.72 -9.52
N GLU A 58 1.74 -2.48 -9.04
CA GLU A 58 1.68 -2.18 -7.61
C GLU A 58 0.30 -2.51 -7.00
N PHE A 59 -0.77 -2.28 -7.77
CA PHE A 59 -2.10 -2.76 -7.41
C PHE A 59 -2.16 -4.29 -7.32
N GLU A 60 -1.70 -5.01 -8.35
CA GLU A 60 -1.72 -6.47 -8.42
C GLU A 60 -0.95 -7.08 -7.23
N LYS A 61 0.23 -6.55 -6.91
CA LYS A 61 1.00 -6.96 -5.73
C LYS A 61 0.22 -6.82 -4.41
N SER A 62 -0.32 -5.63 -4.17
CA SER A 62 -1.05 -5.31 -2.94
C SER A 62 -2.32 -6.15 -2.80
N TYR A 63 -3.06 -6.30 -3.91
CA TYR A 63 -4.28 -7.09 -3.96
C TYR A 63 -4.03 -8.57 -3.67
N LEU A 64 -3.05 -9.18 -4.35
CA LEU A 64 -2.73 -10.60 -4.19
C LEU A 64 -2.22 -10.93 -2.79
N SER A 65 -1.39 -10.06 -2.21
CA SER A 65 -0.94 -10.20 -0.82
C SER A 65 -2.12 -10.18 0.16
N ALA A 66 -2.99 -9.18 0.06
CA ALA A 66 -4.18 -9.08 0.90
C ALA A 66 -5.15 -10.26 0.69
N LEU A 67 -5.31 -10.73 -0.54
CA LEU A 67 -6.15 -11.87 -0.89
C LEU A 67 -5.66 -13.15 -0.22
N VAL A 68 -4.36 -13.43 -0.31
CA VAL A 68 -3.73 -14.61 0.29
C VAL A 68 -3.81 -14.56 1.82
N ASN A 69 -3.59 -13.38 2.41
CA ASN A 69 -3.70 -13.18 3.86
C ASN A 69 -5.14 -13.43 4.36
N ARG A 70 -6.16 -12.89 3.68
CA ARG A 70 -7.58 -13.18 4.02
C ARG A 70 -7.94 -14.65 3.82
N ALA A 71 -7.25 -15.32 2.91
CA ALA A 71 -7.37 -16.75 2.68
C ALA A 71 -6.55 -17.61 3.64
N ASP A 72 -5.80 -17.01 4.57
CA ASP A 72 -4.91 -17.69 5.52
C ASP A 72 -3.91 -18.63 4.81
N GLY A 73 -3.30 -18.13 3.72
CA GLY A 73 -2.38 -18.91 2.89
C GLY A 73 -3.04 -19.97 2.01
N ASN A 74 -4.35 -20.20 2.13
CA ASN A 74 -5.05 -21.21 1.33
C ASN A 74 -5.32 -20.71 -0.09
N MET A 75 -4.44 -21.07 -1.03
CA MET A 75 -4.54 -20.70 -2.45
C MET A 75 -5.88 -21.11 -3.10
N SER A 76 -6.49 -22.20 -2.65
CA SER A 76 -7.79 -22.66 -3.15
C SER A 76 -8.93 -21.75 -2.71
N LYS A 77 -8.84 -21.23 -1.49
CA LYS A 77 -9.78 -20.27 -0.93
C LYS A 77 -9.56 -18.90 -1.59
N ALA A 78 -8.31 -18.46 -1.72
CA ALA A 78 -7.94 -17.23 -2.42
C ALA A 78 -8.47 -17.19 -3.86
N ALA A 79 -8.27 -18.26 -4.63
CA ALA A 79 -8.75 -18.34 -6.02
C ALA A 79 -10.28 -18.20 -6.10
N ARG A 80 -11.01 -18.89 -5.22
CA ARG A 80 -12.48 -18.75 -5.11
C ARG A 80 -12.91 -17.34 -4.72
N MET A 81 -12.19 -16.70 -3.79
CA MET A 81 -12.47 -15.32 -3.37
C MET A 81 -12.23 -14.31 -4.49
N ALA A 82 -11.22 -14.54 -5.33
CA ALA A 82 -10.93 -13.71 -6.50
C ALA A 82 -11.76 -14.06 -7.74
N GLY A 83 -12.57 -15.13 -7.70
CA GLY A 83 -13.38 -15.55 -8.84
C GLY A 83 -12.58 -16.10 -10.02
N VAL A 84 -11.35 -16.57 -9.77
CA VAL A 84 -10.45 -17.14 -10.78
C VAL A 84 -10.13 -18.60 -10.46
N ASP A 85 -9.64 -19.34 -11.44
CA ASP A 85 -9.08 -20.67 -11.18
C ASP A 85 -7.71 -20.58 -10.49
N ARG A 86 -7.27 -21.69 -9.89
CA ARG A 86 -6.00 -21.73 -9.15
C ARG A 86 -4.78 -21.48 -10.06
N THR A 87 -4.81 -21.96 -11.30
CA THR A 87 -3.69 -21.81 -12.24
C THR A 87 -3.52 -20.34 -12.63
N THR A 88 -4.62 -19.64 -12.89
CA THR A 88 -4.62 -18.20 -13.14
C THR A 88 -4.08 -17.42 -11.94
N LEU A 89 -4.50 -17.78 -10.72
CA LEU A 89 -3.98 -17.14 -9.51
C LEU A 89 -2.47 -17.35 -9.36
N TYR A 90 -1.96 -18.57 -9.59
CA TYR A 90 -0.52 -18.83 -9.54
C TYR A 90 0.26 -18.05 -10.59
N ARG A 91 -0.25 -17.96 -11.82
CA ARG A 91 0.36 -17.13 -12.88
C ARG A 91 0.43 -15.66 -12.50
N LEU A 92 -0.61 -15.12 -11.85
CA LEU A 92 -0.61 -13.75 -11.36
C LEU A 92 0.44 -13.54 -10.27
N ILE A 93 0.55 -14.46 -9.30
CA ILE A 93 1.54 -14.38 -8.22
C ILE A 93 2.97 -14.43 -8.78
N GLU A 94 3.24 -15.35 -9.72
CA GLU A 94 4.55 -15.54 -10.35
C GLU A 94 4.94 -14.33 -11.23
N LYS A 95 3.99 -13.75 -11.97
CA LYS A 95 4.21 -12.55 -12.80
C LYS A 95 4.70 -11.35 -11.98
N HIS A 96 4.25 -11.22 -10.73
CA HIS A 96 4.59 -10.07 -9.87
C HIS A 96 5.70 -10.39 -8.86
N ASP A 97 6.40 -11.51 -9.02
CA ASP A 97 7.50 -11.98 -8.16
C ASP A 97 7.15 -11.92 -6.66
N LEU A 98 5.88 -12.19 -6.35
CA LEU A 98 5.41 -12.28 -4.98
C LEU A 98 5.90 -13.61 -4.43
N GLU A 99 7.13 -13.63 -3.92
CA GLU A 99 7.66 -14.81 -3.25
C GLU A 99 6.69 -15.27 -2.16
N ARG A 100 6.33 -16.55 -2.17
CA ARG A 100 5.45 -17.16 -1.15
C ARG A 100 5.94 -16.85 0.28
N ASN A 101 7.24 -16.59 0.46
CA ASN A 101 7.87 -16.24 1.72
C ASN A 101 7.56 -14.80 2.20
N THR A 102 7.40 -13.82 1.30
CA THR A 102 7.08 -12.44 1.68
C THR A 102 5.62 -12.27 2.07
N ILE A 103 4.71 -13.07 1.50
CA ILE A 103 3.28 -13.02 1.86
C ILE A 103 3.00 -13.75 3.20
N LEU A 104 3.75 -14.80 3.53
CA LEU A 104 3.52 -15.62 4.74
C LEU A 104 4.20 -15.08 6.02
N LYS A 105 4.93 -13.95 5.96
CA LYS A 105 5.75 -13.43 7.08
C LYS A 105 5.13 -12.34 7.96
N SER A 106 3.84 -12.04 7.81
CA SER A 106 3.17 -11.14 8.76
C SER A 106 2.51 -11.94 9.88
N LYS A 107 3.31 -12.41 10.84
CA LYS A 107 2.85 -12.92 12.13
C LYS A 107 3.87 -12.68 13.24
#